data_AF-A0A2M7PFT7-F1
#
_entry.id   AF-A0A2M7PFT7-F1
#
_cell.length_a   1.000
_cell.length_b   1.000
_cell.length_c   1.000
_cell.angle_alpha   90.00
_cell.angle_beta   90.00
_cell.angle_gamma   90.00
#
_symmetry.space_group_name_H-M   'P 1'
#
loop_
_entity.id
_entity.type
_entity.pdbx_description
1 polymer ?
#
loop_
_entity_poly.entity_id
_entity_poly.type
_entity_poly.pdbx_seq_one_letter_code
_entity_poly.pdbx_strand_id
1 'polypeptide(L)'
;MLKKTIIVGVAFMSLAFAGAAFAGNGAETIVLKGGSLGDVTFPHKVHQEKLSQNCDACHKLFAKEAGSIEKAIAAGTMKKKDAMTNCLDCHKAEKAKNAAAGPTTCKECHKK
;
A
#
# COMPACT_ATOMS: atom_id res chain seq x y z
N MET A 1 43.82 -13.27 -53.03
CA MET A 1 42.78 -12.27 -53.33
C MET A 1 41.54 -12.56 -52.50
N LEU A 2 41.14 -11.58 -51.70
CA LEU A 2 39.82 -11.28 -51.13
C LEU A 2 38.91 -12.41 -50.58
N LYS A 3 38.88 -12.48 -49.23
CA LYS A 3 37.72 -12.47 -48.32
C LYS A 3 36.47 -13.26 -48.73
N LYS A 4 36.05 -14.17 -47.85
CA LYS A 4 34.63 -14.32 -47.42
C LYS A 4 34.59 -15.01 -46.05
N THR A 5 34.73 -14.21 -45.01
CA THR A 5 34.50 -14.59 -43.63
C THR A 5 33.00 -14.84 -43.46
N ILE A 6 32.59 -16.11 -43.33
CA ILE A 6 31.22 -16.47 -42.99
C ILE A 6 31.15 -16.52 -41.47
N ILE A 7 30.77 -15.39 -40.87
CA ILE A 7 30.40 -15.30 -39.46
C ILE A 7 28.95 -15.77 -39.39
N VAL A 8 28.72 -17.05 -39.08
CA VAL A 8 27.38 -17.51 -38.67
C VAL A 8 27.19 -17.08 -37.22
N GLY A 9 26.59 -15.90 -37.06
CA GLY A 9 26.16 -15.39 -35.77
C GLY A 9 25.07 -16.28 -35.19
N VAL A 10 25.40 -17.04 -34.15
CA VAL A 10 24.41 -17.65 -33.27
C VAL A 10 23.79 -16.51 -32.47
N ALA A 11 22.64 -16.01 -32.94
CA ALA A 11 21.84 -15.05 -32.22
C ALA A 11 21.34 -15.71 -30.92
N PHE A 12 22.01 -15.41 -29.81
CA PHE A 12 21.46 -15.55 -28.47
C PHE A 12 20.29 -14.56 -28.37
N MET A 13 19.10 -14.99 -28.80
CA MET A 13 17.87 -14.29 -28.50
C MET A 13 17.49 -14.64 -27.06
N SER A 14 18.22 -14.05 -26.12
CA SER A 14 17.78 -13.95 -24.73
C SER A 14 16.47 -13.17 -24.72
N LEU A 15 15.35 -13.88 -24.73
CA LEU A 15 14.08 -13.32 -24.28
C LEU A 15 14.27 -12.91 -22.82
N ALA A 16 14.70 -11.66 -22.64
CA ALA A 16 14.51 -10.96 -21.39
C ALA A 16 12.99 -10.90 -21.19
N PHE A 17 12.47 -11.82 -20.38
CA PHE A 17 11.15 -11.67 -19.79
C PHE A 17 11.25 -10.49 -18.84
N ALA A 18 11.10 -9.29 -19.39
CA ALA A 18 10.82 -8.10 -18.62
C ALA A 18 9.46 -8.36 -17.98
N GLY A 19 9.47 -8.95 -16.78
CA GLY A 19 8.31 -9.01 -15.93
C GLY A 19 7.83 -7.58 -15.76
N ALA A 20 6.75 -7.23 -16.43
CA ALA A 20 6.03 -6.01 -16.18
C ALA A 20 5.62 -6.06 -14.70
N ALA A 21 6.36 -5.35 -13.85
CA ALA A 21 5.91 -5.02 -12.52
C ALA A 21 4.67 -4.16 -12.72
N PHE A 22 3.50 -4.78 -12.74
CA PHE A 22 2.26 -4.05 -12.52
C PHE A 22 2.43 -3.36 -11.18
N ALA A 23 2.63 -2.05 -11.19
CA ALA A 23 2.51 -1.20 -10.01
C ALA A 23 1.03 -1.28 -9.59
N GLY A 24 0.67 -2.37 -8.93
CA GLY A 24 -0.70 -2.69 -8.60
C GLY A 24 -1.18 -1.84 -7.43
N ASN A 25 -2.45 -1.46 -7.46
CA ASN A 25 -3.14 -0.72 -6.39
C ASN A 25 -3.33 -1.56 -5.10
N GLY A 26 -2.47 -2.56 -4.84
CA GLY A 26 -2.63 -3.49 -3.72
C GLY A 26 -3.95 -4.27 -3.75
N ALA A 27 -4.26 -4.97 -2.65
CA ALA A 27 -5.53 -5.65 -2.49
C ALA A 27 -6.67 -4.66 -2.21
N GLU A 28 -7.89 -4.99 -2.64
CA GLU A 28 -9.05 -4.11 -2.44
C GLU A 28 -9.43 -3.97 -0.95
N THR A 29 -9.21 -5.02 -0.18
CA THR A 29 -9.42 -5.07 1.28
C THR A 29 -8.20 -5.72 1.92
N ILE A 30 -7.76 -5.19 3.05
CA ILE A 30 -6.58 -5.64 3.80
C ILE A 30 -6.96 -5.80 5.27
N VAL A 31 -6.34 -6.74 5.98
CA VAL A 31 -6.50 -6.88 7.43
C VAL A 31 -5.33 -6.17 8.12
N LEU A 32 -5.62 -5.18 8.95
CA LEU A 32 -4.64 -4.47 9.76
C LEU A 32 -4.65 -5.01 11.18
N LYS A 33 -3.48 -5.28 11.75
CA LYS A 33 -3.35 -5.75 13.13
C LYS A 33 -3.72 -4.65 14.12
N GLY A 34 -4.84 -4.84 14.83
CA GLY A 34 -5.39 -3.86 15.77
C GLY A 34 -5.01 -4.10 17.23
N GLY A 35 -4.10 -5.04 17.50
CA GLY A 35 -3.64 -5.37 18.85
C GLY A 35 -4.75 -5.97 19.71
N SER A 36 -4.85 -5.52 20.97
CA SER A 36 -5.79 -6.09 21.95
C SER A 36 -7.27 -5.84 21.64
N LEU A 37 -7.59 -4.90 20.74
CA LEU A 37 -8.97 -4.63 20.32
C LEU A 37 -9.43 -5.54 19.17
N GLY A 38 -8.53 -6.35 18.60
CA GLY A 38 -8.80 -7.20 17.44
C GLY A 38 -8.42 -6.52 16.13
N ASP A 39 -8.32 -7.33 15.08
CA ASP A 39 -7.93 -6.87 13.75
C ASP A 39 -8.99 -5.97 13.11
N VAL A 40 -8.56 -5.12 12.17
CA VAL A 40 -9.43 -4.21 11.43
C VAL A 40 -9.44 -4.59 9.96
N THR A 41 -10.63 -4.92 9.44
CA THR A 41 -10.84 -5.07 8.00
C THR A 41 -10.88 -3.70 7.35
N PHE A 42 -9.82 -3.37 6.60
CA PHE A 42 -9.60 -2.08 5.98
C PHE A 42 -9.98 -2.10 4.49
N PRO A 43 -11.00 -1.35 4.04
CA PRO A 43 -11.40 -1.28 2.64
C PRO A 43 -10.46 -0.34 1.86
N HIS A 44 -9.29 -0.85 1.48
CA HIS A 44 -8.22 -0.08 0.83
C HIS A 44 -8.67 0.56 -0.49
N LYS A 45 -9.43 -0.15 -1.33
CA LYS A 45 -9.96 0.37 -2.60
C LYS A 45 -10.84 1.60 -2.43
N VAL A 46 -11.68 1.61 -1.38
CA VAL A 46 -12.54 2.77 -1.08
C VAL A 46 -11.70 4.01 -0.82
N HIS A 47 -10.58 3.87 -0.10
CA HIS A 47 -9.69 5.00 0.17
C HIS A 47 -8.98 5.46 -1.10
N GLN A 48 -8.56 4.54 -1.97
CA GLN A 48 -7.95 4.88 -3.25
C GLN A 48 -8.91 5.67 -4.15
N GLU A 49 -10.17 5.26 -4.22
CA GLU A 49 -11.19 5.95 -5.00
C GLU A 49 -11.51 7.32 -4.41
N LYS A 50 -11.75 7.40 -3.09
CA LYS A 50 -12.10 8.66 -2.41
C LYS A 50 -10.96 9.68 -2.38
N LEU A 51 -9.72 9.21 -2.40
CA LEU A 51 -8.52 10.06 -2.38
C LEU A 51 -7.90 10.24 -3.77
N SER A 52 -8.62 9.90 -4.85
CA SER A 52 -8.13 10.08 -6.23
C SER A 52 -6.75 9.46 -6.47
N GLN A 53 -6.52 8.26 -5.94
CA GLN A 53 -5.26 7.52 -6.01
C GLN A 53 -4.06 8.23 -5.34
N ASN A 54 -4.31 9.16 -4.41
CA ASN A 54 -3.25 9.78 -3.62
C ASN A 54 -2.70 8.80 -2.55
N CYS A 55 -1.81 7.90 -2.96
CA CYS A 55 -1.20 6.90 -2.09
C CYS A 55 -0.41 7.52 -0.93
N ASP A 56 0.16 8.70 -1.15
CA ASP A 56 1.01 9.38 -0.17
C ASP A 56 0.22 9.96 1.00
N ALA A 57 -1.12 10.02 0.91
CA ALA A 57 -1.99 10.35 2.02
C ALA A 57 -1.82 9.39 3.22
N CYS A 58 -1.35 8.16 2.98
CA CYS A 58 -1.03 7.19 4.03
C CYS A 58 0.44 6.76 3.99
N HIS A 59 0.99 6.50 2.79
CA HIS A 59 2.28 5.84 2.62
C HIS A 59 3.51 6.75 2.78
N LYS A 60 3.31 7.98 3.26
CA LYS A 60 4.41 8.78 3.84
C LYS A 60 4.87 8.22 5.18
N LEU A 61 4.00 7.50 5.88
CA LEU A 61 4.27 6.96 7.22
C LEU A 61 4.90 5.56 7.18
N PHE A 62 4.65 4.79 6.11
CA PHE A 62 5.09 3.41 5.95
C PHE A 62 5.14 3.03 4.47
N ALA A 63 5.98 2.06 4.12
CA ALA A 63 6.17 1.64 2.73
C ALA A 63 4.88 1.07 2.09
N LYS A 64 4.77 1.14 0.76
CA LYS A 64 3.68 0.56 -0.03
C LYS A 64 3.80 -0.96 -0.18
N GLU A 65 3.87 -1.66 0.94
CA GLU A 65 3.98 -3.12 1.00
C GLU A 65 3.19 -3.70 2.17
N ALA A 66 2.74 -4.95 2.03
CA ALA A 66 2.07 -5.66 3.11
C ALA A 66 3.02 -5.88 4.31
N GLY A 67 2.53 -5.68 5.52
CA GLY A 67 3.31 -5.82 6.74
C GLY A 67 4.27 -4.66 7.05
N SER A 68 4.28 -3.60 6.23
CA SER A 68 5.18 -2.45 6.42
C SER A 68 4.95 -1.72 7.74
N ILE A 69 3.71 -1.63 8.22
CA ILE A 69 3.38 -0.98 9.49
C ILE A 69 4.01 -1.75 10.65
N GLU A 70 3.85 -3.08 10.67
CA GLU A 70 4.42 -3.95 11.69
C GLU A 70 5.96 -3.91 11.67
N LYS A 71 6.55 -3.93 10.46
CA LYS A 71 8.01 -3.76 10.29
C LYS A 71 8.48 -2.40 10.81
N ALA A 72 7.79 -1.31 10.48
CA ALA A 72 8.14 0.04 10.91
C ALA A 72 8.05 0.20 12.44
N ILE A 73 7.05 -0.43 13.06
CA ILE A 73 6.89 -0.49 14.52
C ILE A 73 8.02 -1.31 15.16
N ALA A 74 8.34 -2.48 14.61
CA ALA A 74 9.41 -3.34 15.11
C ALA A 74 10.79 -2.66 14.98
N ALA A 75 11.00 -1.89 13.92
CA ALA A 75 12.22 -1.10 13.70
C ALA A 75 12.28 0.19 14.54
N GLY A 76 11.23 0.54 15.28
CA GLY A 76 11.16 1.76 16.09
C GLY A 76 10.98 3.06 15.31
N THR A 77 10.83 2.98 13.98
CA THR A 77 10.58 4.13 13.09
C THR A 77 9.14 4.66 13.15
N MET A 78 8.23 3.87 13.71
CA MET A 78 6.81 4.20 13.88
C MET A 78 6.33 3.73 15.26
N LYS A 79 5.44 4.47 15.90
CA LYS A 79 4.78 4.03 17.14
C LYS A 79 3.54 3.19 16.81
N LYS A 80 3.18 2.29 17.72
CA LYS A 80 2.03 1.36 17.57
C LYS A 80 0.71 2.03 17.17
N LYS A 81 0.51 3.29 17.53
CA LYS A 81 -0.75 4.03 17.28
C LYS A 81 -0.68 4.99 16.11
N ASP A 82 0.48 5.21 15.48
CA ASP A 82 0.63 6.28 14.49
C ASP A 82 -0.29 6.07 13.27
N ALA A 83 -0.43 4.83 12.81
CA ALA A 83 -1.33 4.50 11.71
C ALA A 83 -2.80 4.79 12.10
N MET A 84 -3.22 4.37 13.29
CA MET A 84 -4.58 4.63 13.80
C MET A 84 -4.85 6.12 13.97
N THR A 85 -3.88 6.88 14.49
CA THR A 85 -3.99 8.33 14.65
C THR A 85 -4.19 9.01 13.30
N ASN A 86 -3.42 8.64 12.27
CA ASN A 86 -3.59 9.16 10.91
C ASN A 86 -5.02 8.92 10.37
N CYS A 87 -5.57 7.71 10.58
CA CYS A 87 -6.94 7.39 10.19
C CYS A 87 -7.96 8.29 10.91
N LEU A 88 -7.85 8.40 12.23
CA LEU A 88 -8.78 9.17 13.06
C LEU A 88 -8.72 10.66 12.76
N ASP A 89 -7.53 11.21 12.54
CA ASP A 89 -7.35 12.63 12.26
C ASP A 89 -7.98 13.00 10.91
N CYS A 90 -7.75 12.19 9.88
CA CYS A 90 -8.39 12.38 8.58
C CYS A 90 -9.91 12.25 8.67
N HIS A 91 -10.43 11.19 9.29
CA HIS A 91 -11.88 10.98 9.40
C HIS A 91 -12.57 12.09 10.21
N LYS A 92 -11.96 12.56 11.29
CA LYS A 92 -12.49 13.69 12.08
C LYS A 92 -12.47 14.99 11.27
N ALA A 93 -11.39 15.25 10.52
CA ALA A 93 -11.29 16.43 9.67
C ALA A 93 -12.37 16.44 8.57
N GLU A 94 -12.61 15.31 7.90
CA GLU A 94 -13.67 15.20 6.90
C GLU A 94 -15.07 15.32 7.53
N LYS A 95 -15.28 14.70 8.69
CA LYS A 95 -16.55 14.84 9.43
C LYS A 95 -16.81 16.29 9.84
N ALA A 96 -15.80 17.03 10.27
CA ALA A 96 -15.90 18.45 10.63
C ALA A 96 -16.28 19.33 9.43
N LYS A 97 -15.93 18.91 8.20
CA LYS A 97 -16.35 19.57 6.95
C LYS A 97 -17.75 19.16 6.49
N ASN A 98 -18.47 18.34 7.26
CA ASN A 98 -19.71 17.67 6.85
C ASN A 98 -19.55 16.82 5.57
N ALA A 99 -18.34 16.35 5.28
CA ALA A 99 -18.08 15.44 4.18
C ALA A 99 -18.33 13.98 4.61
N ALA A 100 -18.45 13.09 3.62
CA ALA A 100 -18.46 11.65 3.89
C ALA A 100 -17.12 11.25 4.53
N ALA A 101 -17.19 10.68 5.74
CA ALA A 101 -16.03 10.30 6.52
C ALA A 101 -16.13 8.84 6.97
N GLY A 102 -14.98 8.23 7.21
CA GLY A 102 -14.91 6.92 7.83
C GLY A 102 -15.22 6.94 9.33
N PRO A 103 -15.15 5.78 9.99
CA PRO A 103 -15.45 5.63 11.42
C PRO A 103 -14.52 6.45 12.32
N THR A 104 -15.04 6.93 13.45
CA THR A 104 -14.28 7.79 14.38
C THR A 104 -14.23 7.25 15.81
N THR A 105 -14.90 6.13 16.08
CA THR A 105 -14.90 5.47 17.39
C THR A 105 -14.30 4.07 17.32
N CYS A 106 -13.75 3.58 18.44
CA CYS A 106 -13.02 2.31 18.47
C CYS A 106 -13.86 1.12 17.99
N LYS A 107 -15.15 1.05 18.38
CA LYS A 107 -16.04 -0.08 18.05
C LYS A 107 -16.46 -0.12 16.59
N GLU A 108 -16.43 1.03 15.90
CA GLU A 108 -16.76 1.09 14.48
C GLU A 108 -15.61 0.55 13.61
N CYS A 109 -14.36 0.67 14.07
CA CYS A 109 -13.19 0.10 13.41
C CYS A 109 -12.95 -1.36 13.83
N HIS A 110 -12.94 -1.64 15.14
CA HIS A 110 -12.67 -2.95 15.72
C HIS A 110 -13.98 -3.73 15.92
N LYS A 111 -14.62 -4.10 14.81
CA LYS A 111 -15.83 -4.92 14.82
C LYS A 111 -15.44 -6.37 15.17
N LYS A 112 -16.10 -6.94 16.17
CA LYS A 112 -15.94 -8.34 16.58
C LYS A 112 -16.85 -9.26 15.78
#